data_AF-A0A926A2J6-F1
#
_entry.id   AF-A0A926A2J6-F1
#
_cell.length_a   1.000
_cell.length_b   1.000
_cell.length_c   1.000
_cell.angle_alpha   90.00
_cell.angle_beta   90.00
_cell.angle_gamma   90.00
#
_symmetry.space_group_name_H-M   'P 1'
#
loop_
_entity.id
_entity.type
_entity.pdbx_description
1 polymer ?
#
loop_
_entity_poly.entity_id
_entity_poly.type
_entity_poly.pdbx_seq_one_letter_code
_entity_poly.pdbx_strand_id
1 'polypeptide(L)'
;MLTETAGGGACTSNFVFAGGDRTFIGQAAHCAGTGQATETDGCDSGTGPLGTAVTIKAADGTDRAGTLVYSSWITMQGNGEADPDVCQFNDFALVELDPADVADVNPSVPFFGGPTGLDTDGVPAGEQVFTYGNSPLRLGIAELSPKAGVSAGDTGGGFSHEVFTVSPGVPGDSGSGYLDADGEAIGLLSTLNLAPLPVSNGVSDLAFALAYANEFGGLGGVELVPGTEPFTALPAGIPLTDVAPPAGPPIGG
;
A
#
# COMPACT_ATOMS: atom_id res chain seq x y z
N MET A 1 -5.01 -3.26 -8.18
CA MET A 1 -6.34 -3.93 -8.26
C MET A 1 -7.15 -3.59 -7.02
N LEU A 2 -8.45 -3.90 -6.95
CA LEU A 2 -9.23 -3.72 -5.71
C LEU A 2 -9.30 -5.06 -4.95
N THR A 3 -9.10 -5.02 -3.63
CA THR A 3 -9.39 -6.12 -2.70
C THR A 3 -10.62 -5.78 -1.87
N GLU A 4 -11.50 -6.76 -1.67
CA GLU A 4 -12.66 -6.65 -0.78
C GLU A 4 -12.53 -7.75 0.28
N THR A 5 -12.18 -7.38 1.51
CA THR A 5 -12.00 -8.35 2.59
C THR A 5 -13.33 -8.66 3.26
N ALA A 6 -13.67 -9.94 3.41
CA ALA A 6 -14.95 -10.34 4.00
C ALA A 6 -15.08 -9.85 5.45
N GLY A 7 -16.11 -9.04 5.72
CA GLY A 7 -16.32 -8.42 7.03
C GLY A 7 -15.45 -7.19 7.31
N GLY A 8 -14.64 -6.76 6.34
CA GLY A 8 -13.82 -5.55 6.39
C GLY A 8 -14.18 -4.56 5.29
N GLY A 9 -13.17 -3.91 4.73
CA GLY A 9 -13.28 -2.85 3.73
C GLY A 9 -12.91 -3.27 2.31
N ALA A 10 -13.15 -2.33 1.39
CA ALA A 10 -12.64 -2.37 0.02
C ALA A 10 -11.41 -1.45 -0.08
N CYS A 11 -10.30 -1.97 -0.60
CA CYS A 11 -9.01 -1.32 -0.63
C CYS A 11 -8.30 -1.53 -1.97
N THR A 12 -7.30 -0.72 -2.25
CA THR A 12 -6.41 -0.91 -3.39
C THR A 12 -5.25 -1.82 -2.98
N SER A 13 -4.95 -2.84 -3.78
CA SER A 13 -3.75 -3.68 -3.58
C SER A 13 -2.47 -2.89 -3.85
N ASN A 14 -1.36 -3.15 -3.17
CA ASN A 14 -0.08 -2.50 -3.49
C ASN A 14 0.71 -3.27 -4.57
N PHE A 15 1.59 -4.17 -4.15
CA PHE A 15 2.58 -4.89 -4.92
C PHE A 15 2.35 -6.40 -4.82
N VAL A 16 3.12 -7.15 -5.62
CA VAL A 16 3.16 -8.61 -5.59
C VAL A 16 4.36 -9.06 -4.76
N PHE A 17 4.14 -10.08 -3.94
CA PHE A 17 5.18 -10.70 -3.11
C PHE A 17 5.22 -12.20 -3.38
N ALA A 18 6.36 -12.83 -3.10
CA ALA A 18 6.52 -14.28 -3.23
C ALA A 18 7.26 -14.85 -2.01
N GLY A 19 6.93 -16.08 -1.64
CA GLY A 19 7.60 -16.80 -0.55
C GLY A 19 7.40 -18.30 -0.69
N GLY A 20 8.50 -19.04 -0.88
CA GLY A 20 8.43 -20.44 -1.31
C GLY A 20 7.67 -20.57 -2.64
N ASP A 21 6.68 -21.47 -2.70
CA ASP A 21 5.83 -21.68 -3.88
C ASP A 21 4.56 -20.80 -3.89
N ARG A 22 4.47 -19.81 -2.99
CA ARG A 22 3.27 -18.99 -2.77
C ARG A 22 3.45 -17.60 -3.36
N THR A 23 2.36 -17.06 -3.90
CA THR A 23 2.29 -15.69 -4.43
C THR A 23 1.23 -14.92 -3.67
N PHE A 24 1.58 -13.69 -3.32
CA PHE A 24 0.74 -12.80 -2.53
C PHE A 24 0.55 -11.47 -3.26
N ILE A 25 -0.57 -10.82 -2.99
CA ILE A 25 -0.74 -9.38 -3.19
C ILE A 25 -0.79 -8.72 -1.82
N GLY A 26 -0.13 -7.59 -1.67
CA GLY A 26 -0.24 -6.81 -0.44
C GLY A 26 -1.45 -5.87 -0.45
N GLN A 27 -1.94 -5.57 0.75
CA GLN A 27 -2.95 -4.57 1.05
C GLN A 27 -2.65 -3.91 2.40
N ALA A 28 -3.42 -2.88 2.78
CA ALA A 28 -3.35 -2.36 4.14
C ALA A 28 -4.01 -3.33 5.14
N ALA A 29 -3.47 -3.45 6.35
CA ALA A 29 -4.00 -4.35 7.39
C ALA A 29 -5.38 -3.91 7.88
N HIS A 30 -5.62 -2.60 7.97
CA HIS A 30 -6.93 -2.04 8.33
C HIS A 30 -8.04 -2.38 7.33
N CYS A 31 -7.72 -2.87 6.14
CA CYS A 31 -8.71 -3.37 5.19
C CYS A 31 -9.45 -4.60 5.73
N ALA A 32 -8.86 -5.32 6.68
CA ALA A 32 -9.52 -6.37 7.46
C ALA A 32 -10.11 -5.85 8.79
N GLY A 33 -10.04 -4.54 9.04
CA GLY A 33 -10.52 -3.91 10.27
C GLY A 33 -12.02 -4.08 10.47
N THR A 34 -12.43 -4.33 11.71
CA THR A 34 -13.84 -4.46 12.12
C THR A 34 -14.34 -3.27 12.94
N GLY A 35 -13.45 -2.31 13.20
CA GLY A 35 -13.67 -1.11 13.99
C GLY A 35 -14.23 0.08 13.19
N GLN A 36 -14.23 1.26 13.81
CA GLN A 36 -14.52 2.51 13.10
C GLN A 36 -13.36 2.90 12.17
N ALA A 37 -13.66 3.67 11.12
CA ALA A 37 -12.65 4.14 10.16
C ALA A 37 -11.56 5.06 10.76
N THR A 38 -11.76 5.52 12.01
CA THR A 38 -10.78 6.33 12.76
C THR A 38 -9.87 5.50 13.66
N GLU A 39 -10.11 4.19 13.77
CA GLU A 39 -9.25 3.25 14.50
C GLU A 39 -8.08 2.87 13.58
N THR A 40 -6.91 3.45 13.85
CA THR A 40 -5.70 3.29 13.01
C THR A 40 -4.51 2.70 13.78
N ASP A 41 -4.66 2.47 15.08
CA ASP A 41 -3.61 1.85 15.89
C ASP A 41 -3.73 0.33 15.82
N GLY A 42 -2.78 -0.32 15.15
CA GLY A 42 -2.83 -1.75 14.89
C GLY A 42 -2.71 -2.64 16.13
N CYS A 43 -2.26 -2.09 17.27
CA CYS A 43 -2.08 -2.81 18.51
C CYS A 43 -3.37 -2.92 19.34
N ASP A 44 -4.37 -2.06 19.11
CA ASP A 44 -5.65 -2.08 19.85
C ASP A 44 -6.90 -2.21 18.96
N SER A 45 -6.79 -1.87 17.67
CA SER A 45 -7.91 -1.81 16.75
C SER A 45 -8.46 -3.21 16.41
N GLY A 46 -9.79 -3.30 16.27
CA GLY A 46 -10.45 -4.55 15.92
C GLY A 46 -10.12 -5.01 14.49
N THR A 47 -9.78 -6.28 14.30
CA THR A 47 -9.42 -6.86 12.99
C THR A 47 -9.97 -8.27 12.81
N GLY A 48 -10.27 -8.64 11.56
CA GLY A 48 -10.69 -9.98 11.17
C GLY A 48 -9.54 -11.01 11.31
N PRO A 49 -9.84 -12.31 11.45
CA PRO A 49 -8.81 -13.33 11.63
C PRO A 49 -8.06 -13.64 10.34
N LEU A 50 -6.88 -14.25 10.46
CA LEU A 50 -6.23 -14.94 9.33
C LEU A 50 -7.15 -16.04 8.78
N GLY A 51 -7.03 -16.32 7.48
CA GLY A 51 -7.95 -17.20 6.76
C GLY A 51 -9.23 -16.52 6.27
N THR A 52 -9.40 -15.22 6.54
CA THR A 52 -10.53 -14.44 6.01
C THR A 52 -10.47 -14.40 4.48
N ALA A 53 -11.61 -14.66 3.84
CA ALA A 53 -11.73 -14.61 2.39
C ALA A 53 -11.59 -13.17 1.88
N VAL A 54 -10.86 -13.00 0.79
CA VAL A 54 -10.69 -11.73 0.10
C VAL A 54 -11.12 -11.91 -1.35
N THR A 55 -12.03 -11.07 -1.82
CA THR A 55 -12.37 -10.99 -3.24
C THR A 55 -11.42 -10.02 -3.92
N ILE A 56 -10.79 -10.44 -5.00
CA ILE A 56 -9.88 -9.61 -5.79
C ILE A 56 -10.59 -9.24 -7.09
N LYS A 57 -10.79 -7.95 -7.32
CA LYS A 57 -11.34 -7.43 -8.57
C LYS A 57 -10.21 -7.32 -9.59
N ALA A 58 -10.09 -8.32 -10.45
CA ALA A 58 -9.06 -8.39 -11.47
C ALA A 58 -9.29 -7.34 -12.58
N ALA A 59 -8.21 -6.99 -13.28
CA ALA A 59 -8.24 -5.97 -14.33
C ALA A 59 -9.13 -6.35 -15.54
N ASP A 60 -9.36 -7.65 -15.75
CA ASP A 60 -10.27 -8.17 -16.78
C ASP A 60 -11.77 -8.06 -16.39
N GLY A 61 -12.06 -7.52 -15.20
CA GLY A 61 -13.41 -7.36 -14.66
C GLY A 61 -13.97 -8.60 -13.96
N THR A 62 -13.17 -9.66 -13.81
CA THR A 62 -13.57 -10.87 -13.08
C THR A 62 -13.22 -10.78 -11.60
N ASP A 63 -13.97 -11.52 -10.79
CA ASP A 63 -13.68 -11.71 -9.37
C ASP A 63 -12.79 -12.95 -9.20
N ARG A 64 -11.66 -12.77 -8.52
CA ARG A 64 -10.72 -13.84 -8.15
C ARG A 64 -10.70 -14.05 -6.64
N ALA A 65 -10.38 -15.26 -6.20
CA ALA A 65 -10.36 -15.61 -4.79
C ALA A 65 -8.96 -15.39 -4.20
N GLY A 66 -8.91 -14.81 -3.01
CA GLY A 66 -7.72 -14.70 -2.19
C GLY A 66 -8.00 -15.01 -0.72
N THR A 67 -6.94 -15.24 0.04
CA THR A 67 -7.03 -15.51 1.48
C THR A 67 -6.09 -14.59 2.24
N LEU A 68 -6.58 -13.90 3.27
CA LEU A 68 -5.73 -13.14 4.18
C LEU A 68 -4.84 -14.09 4.98
N VAL A 69 -3.53 -14.08 4.73
CA VAL A 69 -2.57 -15.02 5.35
C VAL A 69 -1.57 -14.34 6.28
N TYR A 70 -1.48 -13.02 6.22
CA TYR A 70 -0.73 -12.22 7.18
C TYR A 70 -1.39 -10.85 7.36
N SER A 71 -1.30 -10.34 8.58
CA SER A 71 -1.73 -9.00 8.98
C SER A 71 -0.83 -8.51 10.10
N SER A 72 -0.21 -7.35 9.91
CA SER A 72 0.64 -6.71 10.92
C SER A 72 -0.14 -6.49 12.22
N TRP A 73 -1.41 -6.10 12.16
CA TRP A 73 -2.25 -5.85 13.34
C TRP A 73 -2.43 -7.12 14.16
N ILE A 74 -2.75 -8.26 13.52
CA ILE A 74 -2.89 -9.55 14.20
C ILE A 74 -1.55 -9.97 14.82
N THR A 75 -0.45 -9.80 14.09
CA THR A 75 0.89 -10.17 14.57
C THR A 75 1.32 -9.30 15.75
N MET A 76 1.16 -7.98 15.66
CA MET A 76 1.47 -7.02 16.73
C MET A 76 0.66 -7.33 18.00
N GLN A 77 -0.66 -7.53 17.86
CA GLN A 77 -1.54 -7.90 18.97
C GLN A 77 -1.13 -9.25 19.59
N GLY A 78 -0.80 -10.24 18.76
CA GLY A 78 -0.33 -11.55 19.22
C GLY A 78 1.00 -11.51 19.96
N ASN A 79 1.89 -10.59 19.57
CA ASN A 79 3.19 -10.37 20.20
C ASN A 79 3.12 -9.48 21.44
N GLY A 80 2.01 -8.76 21.64
CA GLY A 80 1.93 -7.72 22.67
C GLY A 80 2.86 -6.55 22.36
N GLU A 81 2.94 -6.15 21.09
CA GLU A 81 3.70 -4.98 20.63
C GLU A 81 3.32 -3.74 21.44
N ALA A 82 4.33 -2.95 21.79
CA ALA A 82 4.18 -1.79 22.66
C ALA A 82 4.96 -0.57 22.18
N ASP A 83 5.75 -0.71 21.10
CA ASP A 83 6.35 0.45 20.44
C ASP A 83 5.25 1.28 19.76
N PRO A 84 5.05 2.55 20.18
CA PRO A 84 3.96 3.36 19.68
C PRO A 84 4.07 3.65 18.18
N ASP A 85 5.29 3.75 17.64
CA ASP A 85 5.44 4.03 16.21
C ASP A 85 5.16 2.77 15.39
N VAL A 86 5.57 1.59 15.87
CA VAL A 86 5.21 0.31 15.22
C VAL A 86 3.69 0.12 15.23
N CYS A 87 3.04 0.34 16.37
CA CYS A 87 1.58 0.25 16.51
C CYS A 87 0.84 1.23 15.58
N GLN A 88 1.35 2.45 15.45
CA GLN A 88 0.71 3.50 14.65
C GLN A 88 0.93 3.33 13.15
N PHE A 89 2.10 2.82 12.73
CA PHE A 89 2.54 2.91 11.33
C PHE A 89 2.67 1.56 10.61
N ASN A 90 2.66 0.43 11.31
CA ASN A 90 2.69 -0.88 10.65
C ASN A 90 1.30 -1.36 10.25
N ASP A 91 0.89 -1.04 9.03
CA ASP A 91 -0.45 -1.33 8.50
C ASP A 91 -0.39 -2.25 7.27
N PHE A 92 0.40 -3.31 7.31
CA PHE A 92 0.65 -4.19 6.17
C PHE A 92 -0.01 -5.57 6.31
N ALA A 93 -0.60 -6.05 5.23
CA ALA A 93 -1.17 -7.39 5.16
C ALA A 93 -0.89 -8.06 3.81
N LEU A 94 -0.88 -9.40 3.82
CA LEU A 94 -0.69 -10.22 2.62
C LEU A 94 -1.91 -11.09 2.37
N VAL A 95 -2.37 -11.07 1.12
CA VAL A 95 -3.42 -11.93 0.60
C VAL A 95 -2.78 -12.95 -0.33
N GLU A 96 -2.86 -14.22 0.03
CA GLU A 96 -2.44 -15.32 -0.84
C GLU A 96 -3.43 -15.49 -1.98
N LEU A 97 -2.89 -15.61 -3.19
CA LEU A 97 -3.64 -15.86 -4.40
C LEU A 97 -3.97 -17.35 -4.54
N ASP A 98 -5.08 -17.67 -5.21
CA ASP A 98 -5.30 -19.04 -5.68
C ASP A 98 -4.19 -19.42 -6.68
N PRO A 99 -3.54 -20.60 -6.54
CA PRO A 99 -2.50 -21.05 -7.49
C PRO A 99 -2.93 -21.02 -8.95
N ALA A 100 -4.23 -21.16 -9.25
CA ALA A 100 -4.76 -21.09 -10.61
C ALA A 100 -4.65 -19.68 -11.23
N ASP A 101 -4.62 -18.64 -10.40
CA ASP A 101 -4.61 -17.23 -10.85
C ASP A 101 -3.18 -16.66 -10.96
N VAL A 102 -2.16 -17.35 -10.44
CA VAL A 102 -0.76 -16.86 -10.40
C VAL A 102 -0.22 -16.55 -11.80
N ALA A 103 -0.60 -17.33 -12.82
CA ALA A 103 -0.16 -17.09 -14.20
C ALA A 103 -0.73 -15.80 -14.82
N ASP A 104 -1.81 -15.26 -14.26
CA ASP A 104 -2.46 -14.02 -14.71
C ASP A 104 -1.88 -12.77 -14.00
N VAL A 105 -0.97 -12.95 -13.03
CA VAL A 105 -0.40 -11.86 -12.23
C VAL A 105 0.67 -11.11 -12.99
N ASN A 106 0.52 -9.79 -13.05
CA ASN A 106 1.59 -8.87 -13.44
C ASN A 106 2.04 -8.08 -12.20
N PRO A 107 3.31 -8.18 -11.77
CA PRO A 107 3.84 -7.42 -10.63
C PRO A 107 4.00 -5.93 -10.93
N SER A 108 3.75 -5.49 -12.17
CA SER A 108 3.91 -4.11 -12.55
C SER A 108 2.85 -3.16 -12.03
N VAL A 109 3.29 -2.02 -11.50
CA VAL A 109 2.37 -0.98 -11.05
C VAL A 109 1.65 -0.40 -12.27
N PRO A 110 0.30 -0.32 -12.25
CA PRO A 110 -0.47 0.25 -13.35
C PRO A 110 0.06 1.63 -13.77
N PHE A 111 0.14 1.85 -15.08
CA PHE A 111 0.73 3.02 -15.74
C PHE A 111 2.25 3.15 -15.59
N PHE A 112 2.77 3.03 -14.37
CA PHE A 112 4.15 3.38 -14.06
C PHE A 112 5.17 2.28 -14.34
N GLY A 113 4.78 1.00 -14.42
CA GLY A 113 5.77 -0.10 -14.43
C GLY A 113 6.40 -0.29 -13.05
N GLY A 114 7.60 -0.87 -12.97
CA GLY A 114 8.24 -1.17 -11.66
C GLY A 114 7.40 -2.13 -10.80
N PRO A 115 7.69 -2.35 -9.51
CA PRO A 115 8.80 -1.76 -8.79
C PRO A 115 10.14 -2.30 -9.29
N THR A 116 11.18 -1.48 -9.27
CA THR A 116 12.56 -1.86 -9.63
C THR A 116 13.30 -2.51 -8.47
N GLY A 117 12.85 -2.24 -7.25
CA GLY A 117 13.40 -2.71 -5.99
C GLY A 117 12.52 -2.30 -4.81
N LEU A 118 13.06 -2.51 -3.62
CA LEU A 118 12.50 -2.04 -2.36
C LEU A 118 13.37 -0.89 -1.88
N ASP A 119 12.78 0.27 -1.61
CA ASP A 119 13.48 1.39 -1.00
C ASP A 119 13.91 0.98 0.41
N THR A 120 15.14 1.30 0.82
CA THR A 120 15.66 0.94 2.15
C THR A 120 16.41 2.08 2.84
N ASP A 121 16.47 3.25 2.22
CA ASP A 121 17.14 4.45 2.73
C ASP A 121 16.19 5.61 3.06
N GLY A 122 14.88 5.42 2.86
CA GLY A 122 13.82 6.33 3.28
C GLY A 122 13.56 7.42 2.26
N VAL A 123 12.52 8.23 2.48
CA VAL A 123 11.99 9.15 1.45
C VAL A 123 12.11 10.60 1.91
N PRO A 124 13.25 11.27 1.67
CA PRO A 124 13.49 12.64 2.10
C PRO A 124 12.46 13.65 1.57
N ALA A 125 12.26 14.72 2.34
CA ALA A 125 11.35 15.79 1.96
C ALA A 125 11.76 16.43 0.61
N GLY A 126 10.78 16.58 -0.28
CA GLY A 126 10.98 17.10 -1.64
C GLY A 126 11.19 16.02 -2.71
N GLU A 127 11.35 14.76 -2.30
CA GLU A 127 11.44 13.65 -3.24
C GLU A 127 10.14 13.40 -3.98
N GLN A 128 10.23 13.05 -5.26
CA GLN A 128 9.07 12.77 -6.09
C GLN A 128 8.58 11.35 -5.86
N VAL A 129 7.25 11.19 -5.76
CA VAL A 129 6.63 9.90 -5.55
C VAL A 129 5.46 9.66 -6.50
N PHE A 130 5.20 8.40 -6.81
CA PHE A 130 4.19 7.96 -7.77
C PHE A 130 3.32 6.88 -7.16
N THR A 131 2.02 6.94 -7.41
CA THR A 131 1.06 5.95 -6.91
C THR A 131 -0.11 5.82 -7.86
N TYR A 132 -0.95 4.82 -7.64
CA TYR A 132 -2.24 4.68 -8.29
C TYR A 132 -3.32 4.44 -7.22
N GLY A 133 -4.54 4.90 -7.47
CA GLY A 133 -5.68 4.59 -6.59
C GLY A 133 -6.80 3.91 -7.37
N ASN A 134 -7.53 3.00 -6.72
CA ASN A 134 -8.71 2.34 -7.29
C ASN A 134 -9.97 2.50 -6.43
N SER A 135 -10.16 3.67 -5.79
CA SER A 135 -11.33 3.89 -4.94
C SER A 135 -12.68 3.77 -5.69
N PRO A 136 -13.63 2.95 -5.18
CA PRO A 136 -14.97 2.80 -5.77
C PRO A 136 -15.86 4.05 -5.58
N LEU A 137 -15.47 4.99 -4.71
CA LEU A 137 -16.19 6.24 -4.47
C LEU A 137 -16.02 7.28 -5.57
N ARG A 138 -15.22 6.99 -6.61
CA ARG A 138 -15.02 7.87 -7.77
C ARG A 138 -16.18 7.84 -8.79
N LEU A 139 -17.33 7.28 -8.44
CA LEU A 139 -18.63 7.38 -9.15
C LEU A 139 -18.59 7.08 -10.66
N GLY A 140 -17.87 6.04 -11.07
CA GLY A 140 -17.94 5.53 -12.45
C GLY A 140 -16.81 5.99 -13.39
N ILE A 141 -15.77 6.65 -12.87
CA ILE A 141 -14.44 6.67 -13.52
C ILE A 141 -13.66 5.47 -12.97
N ALA A 142 -14.03 4.26 -13.40
CA ALA A 142 -13.42 3.01 -12.97
C ALA A 142 -12.12 2.70 -13.76
N GLU A 143 -11.27 3.70 -13.94
CA GLU A 143 -9.91 3.50 -14.42
C GLU A 143 -8.98 3.87 -13.27
N LEU A 144 -8.09 2.93 -12.94
CA LEU A 144 -6.98 3.14 -12.02
C LEU A 144 -6.44 4.56 -12.25
N SER A 145 -6.37 5.39 -11.21
CA SER A 145 -6.00 6.79 -11.38
C SER A 145 -4.53 6.96 -11.01
N PRO A 146 -3.62 7.19 -11.98
CA PRO A 146 -2.24 7.51 -11.67
C PRO A 146 -2.20 8.85 -10.92
N LYS A 147 -1.25 8.97 -9.98
CA LYS A 147 -1.00 10.19 -9.23
C LYS A 147 0.51 10.37 -9.09
N ALA A 148 0.95 11.61 -9.23
CA ALA A 148 2.24 12.03 -8.70
C ALA A 148 2.09 12.85 -7.43
N GLY A 149 3.16 12.88 -6.64
CA GLY A 149 3.24 13.61 -5.40
C GLY A 149 4.66 14.02 -5.06
N VAL A 150 4.80 14.52 -3.85
CA VAL A 150 6.06 14.87 -3.22
C VAL A 150 6.05 14.40 -1.77
N SER A 151 7.18 13.84 -1.31
CA SER A 151 7.39 13.52 0.10
C SER A 151 7.53 14.78 0.94
N ALA A 152 6.89 14.81 2.09
CA ALA A 152 7.12 15.77 3.17
C ALA A 152 8.20 15.28 4.16
N GLY A 153 8.71 14.07 3.96
CA GLY A 153 9.75 13.43 4.76
C GLY A 153 9.24 12.23 5.55
N ASP A 154 10.19 11.53 6.17
CA ASP A 154 9.93 10.40 7.06
C ASP A 154 9.37 10.86 8.40
N THR A 155 8.52 10.01 8.98
CA THR A 155 7.87 10.19 10.27
C THR A 155 7.94 8.89 11.08
N GLY A 156 7.66 8.97 12.38
CA GLY A 156 7.74 7.80 13.27
C GLY A 156 9.09 7.10 13.19
N GLY A 157 10.20 7.84 13.19
CA GLY A 157 11.54 7.25 13.13
C GLY A 157 11.88 6.47 11.85
N GLY A 158 11.12 6.64 10.76
CA GLY A 158 11.29 5.91 9.50
C GLY A 158 10.27 4.80 9.28
N PHE A 159 9.28 4.63 10.17
CA PHE A 159 8.21 3.64 9.98
C PHE A 159 7.10 4.11 9.02
N SER A 160 7.10 5.39 8.64
CA SER A 160 6.10 5.98 7.75
C SER A 160 6.66 7.19 7.00
N HIS A 161 6.09 7.51 5.84
CA HIS A 161 6.36 8.70 5.05
C HIS A 161 5.10 9.55 4.93
N GLU A 162 5.24 10.88 5.05
CA GLU A 162 4.15 11.80 4.75
C GLU A 162 4.24 12.25 3.30
N VAL A 163 3.15 12.10 2.54
CA VAL A 163 3.15 12.36 1.10
C VAL A 163 1.99 13.26 0.67
N PHE A 164 2.30 14.31 -0.09
CA PHE A 164 1.30 15.13 -0.78
C PHE A 164 1.14 14.70 -2.24
N THR A 165 -0.05 14.29 -2.64
CA THR A 165 -0.39 13.99 -4.04
C THR A 165 -1.22 15.11 -4.65
N VAL A 166 -1.16 15.30 -5.98
CA VAL A 166 -1.96 16.34 -6.70
C VAL A 166 -3.45 16.22 -6.38
N SER A 167 -3.95 14.99 -6.31
CA SER A 167 -5.24 14.68 -5.70
C SER A 167 -5.02 13.81 -4.46
N PRO A 168 -5.50 14.20 -3.27
CA PRO A 168 -5.32 13.38 -2.06
C PRO A 168 -5.94 11.99 -2.23
N GLY A 169 -5.54 11.05 -1.36
CA GLY A 169 -6.22 9.77 -1.22
C GLY A 169 -7.68 9.97 -0.79
N VAL A 170 -8.53 9.03 -1.20
CA VAL A 170 -9.94 8.96 -0.76
C VAL A 170 -10.21 7.55 -0.22
N PRO A 171 -11.26 7.33 0.59
CA PRO A 171 -11.56 5.99 1.09
C PRO A 171 -11.65 4.97 -0.05
N GLY A 172 -10.96 3.84 0.09
CA GLY A 172 -10.75 2.83 -0.96
C GLY A 172 -9.43 2.94 -1.72
N ASP A 173 -8.72 4.08 -1.65
CA ASP A 173 -7.32 4.18 -2.08
C ASP A 173 -6.38 3.55 -1.03
N SER A 174 -6.83 3.27 0.20
CA SER A 174 -6.07 2.54 1.22
C SER A 174 -5.40 1.29 0.66
N GLY A 175 -4.14 1.06 1.02
CA GLY A 175 -3.30 -0.03 0.54
C GLY A 175 -2.60 0.24 -0.80
N SER A 176 -2.88 1.36 -1.49
CA SER A 176 -2.20 1.71 -2.75
C SER A 176 -0.69 1.75 -2.59
N GLY A 177 0.05 1.12 -3.51
CA GLY A 177 1.51 1.14 -3.52
C GLY A 177 2.07 2.49 -3.96
N TYR A 178 3.17 2.90 -3.33
CA TYR A 178 3.92 4.10 -3.67
C TYR A 178 5.32 3.75 -4.15
N LEU A 179 5.75 4.43 -5.20
CA LEU A 179 7.08 4.34 -5.80
C LEU A 179 7.82 5.68 -5.65
N ASP A 180 9.14 5.64 -5.56
CA ASP A 180 10.02 6.81 -5.65
C ASP A 180 10.32 7.21 -7.13
N ALA A 181 11.31 8.09 -7.34
CA ALA A 181 11.75 8.53 -8.66
C ALA A 181 12.57 7.51 -9.46
N ASP A 182 13.10 6.47 -8.82
CA ASP A 182 13.84 5.36 -9.43
C ASP A 182 12.96 4.11 -9.65
N GLY A 183 11.70 4.18 -9.22
CA GLY A 183 10.72 3.11 -9.31
C GLY A 183 10.83 2.09 -8.18
N GLU A 184 11.55 2.38 -7.10
CA GLU A 184 11.64 1.52 -5.93
C GLU A 184 10.36 1.65 -5.10
N ALA A 185 9.92 0.54 -4.51
CA ALA A 185 8.72 0.51 -3.67
C ALA A 185 9.03 1.11 -2.30
N ILE A 186 8.45 2.27 -2.00
CA ILE A 186 8.64 2.96 -0.71
C ILE A 186 7.63 2.50 0.34
N GLY A 187 6.40 2.20 -0.07
CA GLY A 187 5.36 2.03 0.92
C GLY A 187 3.96 1.77 0.38
N LEU A 188 3.00 1.76 1.30
CA LEU A 188 1.58 1.63 1.00
C LEU A 188 0.75 2.67 1.76
N LEU A 189 -0.34 3.13 1.14
CA LEU A 189 -1.24 4.10 1.75
C LEU A 189 -1.94 3.52 2.99
N SER A 190 -1.62 4.03 4.17
CA SER A 190 -2.27 3.64 5.43
C SER A 190 -3.34 4.64 5.85
N THR A 191 -3.00 5.93 5.92
CA THR A 191 -3.90 6.94 6.49
C THR A 191 -4.14 8.12 5.56
N LEU A 192 -5.32 8.73 5.69
CA LEU A 192 -5.62 10.05 5.15
C LEU A 192 -5.51 11.06 6.28
N ASN A 193 -4.44 11.85 6.30
CA ASN A 193 -4.11 12.65 7.48
C ASN A 193 -5.00 13.89 7.59
N LEU A 194 -5.58 14.06 8.78
CA LEU A 194 -6.36 15.25 9.16
C LEU A 194 -5.50 16.27 9.94
N ALA A 195 -4.44 15.82 10.61
CA ALA A 195 -3.43 16.62 11.31
C ALA A 195 -2.13 15.79 11.45
N PRO A 196 -0.95 16.40 11.59
CA PRO A 196 -0.68 17.85 11.54
C PRO A 196 -0.66 18.43 10.12
N LEU A 197 -0.60 17.57 9.11
CA LEU A 197 -0.62 17.93 7.68
C LEU A 197 -1.95 17.47 7.04
N PRO A 198 -3.03 18.28 7.12
CA PRO A 198 -4.26 17.99 6.42
C PRO A 198 -3.98 17.73 4.93
N VAL A 199 -4.75 16.82 4.33
CA VAL A 199 -4.67 16.42 2.91
C VAL A 199 -3.38 15.70 2.49
N SER A 200 -2.44 15.49 3.41
CA SER A 200 -1.36 14.53 3.19
C SER A 200 -1.87 13.10 3.36
N ASN A 201 -1.09 12.17 2.83
CA ASN A 201 -1.28 10.75 2.98
C ASN A 201 -0.18 10.20 3.88
N GLY A 202 -0.52 9.37 4.86
CA GLY A 202 0.45 8.58 5.61
C GLY A 202 0.72 7.27 4.87
N VAL A 203 1.98 7.01 4.58
CA VAL A 203 2.43 5.86 3.80
C VAL A 203 3.29 4.99 4.71
N SER A 204 2.83 3.80 5.07
CA SER A 204 3.65 2.85 5.85
C SER A 204 4.87 2.44 5.06
N ASP A 205 6.05 2.48 5.70
CA ASP A 205 7.32 2.07 5.09
C ASP A 205 7.29 0.57 4.77
N LEU A 206 7.51 0.22 3.49
CA LEU A 206 7.37 -1.17 3.05
C LEU A 206 8.56 -2.03 3.50
N ALA A 207 9.77 -1.48 3.56
CA ALA A 207 10.94 -2.26 3.95
C ALA A 207 10.85 -2.73 5.38
N PHE A 208 10.47 -1.83 6.27
CA PHE A 208 10.14 -2.12 7.65
C PHE A 208 8.99 -3.12 7.75
N ALA A 209 7.85 -2.86 7.09
CA ALA A 209 6.68 -3.72 7.20
C ALA A 209 6.95 -5.15 6.71
N LEU A 210 7.69 -5.29 5.61
CA LEU A 210 8.09 -6.59 5.07
C LEU A 210 9.12 -7.29 5.99
N ALA A 211 10.07 -6.55 6.56
CA ALA A 211 11.01 -7.10 7.55
C ALA A 211 10.27 -7.62 8.79
N TYR A 212 9.29 -6.87 9.30
CA TYR A 212 8.45 -7.27 10.43
C TYR A 212 7.62 -8.53 10.09
N ALA A 213 7.06 -8.60 8.87
CA ALA A 213 6.34 -9.78 8.39
C ALA A 213 7.24 -11.03 8.30
N ASN A 214 8.47 -10.87 7.84
CA ASN A 214 9.44 -11.95 7.73
C ASN A 214 9.90 -12.47 9.11
N GLU A 215 10.11 -11.56 10.05
CA GLU A 215 10.55 -11.93 11.40
C GLU A 215 9.43 -12.57 12.23
N PHE A 216 8.22 -11.98 12.20
CA PHE A 216 7.16 -12.33 13.14
C PHE A 216 5.92 -12.97 12.50
N GLY A 217 5.77 -12.90 11.18
CA GLY A 217 4.55 -13.33 10.48
C GLY A 217 4.40 -14.84 10.29
N GLY A 218 5.46 -15.62 10.53
CA GLY A 218 5.42 -17.09 10.41
C GLY A 218 5.18 -17.61 8.99
N LEU A 219 5.37 -16.77 7.96
CA LEU A 219 5.20 -17.13 6.55
C LEU A 219 6.43 -17.77 5.90
N GLY A 220 7.58 -17.76 6.59
CA GLY A 220 8.88 -17.97 5.97
C GLY A 220 9.39 -16.68 5.31
N GLY A 221 10.42 -16.78 4.46
CA GLY A 221 10.93 -15.63 3.71
C GLY A 221 9.97 -15.21 2.60
N VAL A 222 9.51 -13.97 2.67
CA VAL A 222 8.67 -13.28 1.70
C VAL A 222 9.43 -12.08 1.15
N GLU A 223 9.44 -11.95 -0.16
CA GLU A 223 10.17 -10.91 -0.88
C GLU A 223 9.24 -10.17 -1.86
N LEU A 224 9.53 -8.89 -2.09
CA LEU A 224 8.88 -8.10 -3.13
C LEU A 224 9.25 -8.66 -4.51
N VAL A 225 8.26 -8.85 -5.39
CA VAL A 225 8.49 -9.27 -6.77
C VAL A 225 8.68 -8.04 -7.65
N PRO A 226 9.83 -7.91 -8.35
CA PRO A 226 10.05 -6.80 -9.27
C PRO A 226 9.06 -6.78 -10.44
N GLY A 227 8.79 -5.58 -10.94
CA GLY A 227 7.96 -5.35 -12.12
C GLY A 227 8.48 -6.04 -13.38
N THR A 228 7.57 -6.39 -14.28
CA THR A 228 7.92 -6.93 -15.61
C THR A 228 8.01 -5.83 -16.69
N GLU A 229 7.36 -4.70 -16.45
CA GLU A 229 7.44 -3.48 -17.27
C GLU A 229 8.39 -2.46 -16.63
N PRO A 230 9.24 -1.77 -17.43
CA PRO A 230 10.17 -0.78 -16.91
C PRO A 230 9.45 0.40 -16.28
N PHE A 231 10.03 0.95 -15.21
CA PHE A 231 9.47 2.13 -14.55
C PHE A 231 9.51 3.37 -15.46
N THR A 232 8.45 4.18 -15.41
CA THR A 232 8.39 5.51 -16.02
C THR A 232 7.58 6.48 -15.17
N ALA A 233 8.19 7.62 -14.82
CA ALA A 233 7.51 8.75 -14.20
C ALA A 233 6.49 9.44 -15.12
N LEU A 234 6.57 9.18 -16.43
CA LEU A 234 5.78 9.84 -17.47
C LEU A 234 5.07 8.80 -18.36
N PRO A 235 4.04 8.12 -17.83
CA PRO A 235 3.32 7.09 -18.59
C PRO A 235 2.63 7.66 -19.83
N ALA A 236 2.73 6.92 -20.94
CA ALA A 236 2.11 7.33 -22.20
C ALA A 236 0.58 7.38 -22.09
N GLY A 237 -0.03 8.41 -22.66
CA GLY A 237 -1.49 8.57 -22.64
C GLY A 237 -2.07 9.19 -21.37
N ILE A 238 -1.23 9.43 -20.35
CA ILE A 238 -1.64 10.12 -19.12
C ILE A 238 -1.32 11.61 -19.23
N PRO A 239 -2.28 12.53 -18.96
CA PRO A 239 -2.01 13.96 -18.94
C PRO A 239 -0.90 14.31 -17.96
N LEU A 240 0.05 15.16 -18.40
CA LEU A 240 1.16 15.61 -17.54
C LEU A 240 0.68 16.29 -16.25
N THR A 241 -0.52 16.87 -16.23
CA THR A 241 -1.10 17.47 -15.02
C THR A 241 -1.44 16.46 -13.94
N ASP A 242 -1.67 15.20 -14.31
CA ASP A 242 -2.05 14.13 -13.37
C ASP A 242 -0.81 13.45 -12.76
N VAL A 243 0.34 13.61 -13.43
CA VAL A 243 1.65 13.07 -13.03
C VAL A 243 2.72 14.16 -12.81
N ALA A 244 2.33 15.43 -12.78
CA ALA A 244 3.21 16.51 -12.39
C ALA A 244 3.36 16.52 -10.86
N PRO A 245 4.57 16.64 -10.31
CA PRO A 245 4.71 16.82 -8.88
C PRO A 245 4.01 18.14 -8.51
N PRO A 246 3.12 18.14 -7.49
CA PRO A 246 2.50 19.37 -7.05
C PRO A 246 3.62 20.31 -6.56
N ALA A 247 3.47 21.61 -6.82
CA ALA A 247 4.31 22.59 -6.14
C ALA A 247 4.02 22.45 -4.63
N GLY A 248 4.89 21.75 -3.91
CA GLY A 248 4.75 21.58 -2.47
C GLY A 248 4.68 22.93 -1.76
N PRO A 249 4.15 22.98 -0.53
CA PRO A 249 4.27 24.18 0.28
C PRO A 249 5.76 24.56 0.38
N PRO A 250 6.12 25.86 0.39
CA PRO A 250 7.50 26.27 0.55
C PRO A 250 8.06 25.65 1.83
N ILE A 251 9.08 24.81 1.68
CA ILE A 251 9.77 24.17 2.80
C ILE A 251 10.58 25.27 3.49
N GLY A 252 10.08 25.76 4.63
CA GLY A 252 10.77 26.77 5.42
C GLY A 252 12.04 26.19 6.02
N GLY A 253 13.19 26.84 5.73
CA GLY A 253 14.46 26.59 6.42
C GLY A 253 14.59 27.29 7.75
#